data_AF-A0A377UVL8-F1
#
_entry.id   AF-A0A377UVL8-F1
#
_cell.length_a   1.000
_cell.length_b   1.000
_cell.length_c   1.000
_cell.angle_alpha   90.00
_cell.angle_beta   90.00
_cell.angle_gamma   90.00
#
_symmetry.space_group_name_H-M   'P 1'
#
loop_
_entity.id
_entity.type
_entity.pdbx_description
1 polymer ?
#
loop_
_entity_poly.entity_id
_entity_poly.type
_entity_poly.pdbx_seq_one_letter_code
_entity_poly.pdbx_strand_id
1 'polypeptide(L)'
;MTDHHQNARPQSLQRLPGTDAWFWRTTLSPTWRGSYCFIPSDRDDDFSPEVFSADAPDRALLREGWRKLLPRAIADPLNPHSWRGGRGHGVSALEMPQAPAQPGWDRLNEAHPPARCLEWRSARLGNHRRVWIYTPGEAVDPQTRPLAILPGRPVLGREHAGGGRRWPP
;
A
#
# COMPACT_ATOMS: atom_id res chain seq x y z
N MET A 1 -0.50 11.65 4.77
CA MET A 1 -1.14 12.32 5.93
C MET A 1 -0.11 12.59 7.00
N THR A 2 0.48 11.54 7.57
CA THR A 2 1.58 11.62 8.55
C THR A 2 2.96 11.46 7.91
N ASP A 3 3.05 11.65 6.60
CA ASP A 3 4.25 11.46 5.80
C ASP A 3 4.84 12.80 5.34
N HIS A 4 6.04 12.72 4.78
CA HIS A 4 6.79 13.85 4.24
C HIS A 4 6.12 14.60 3.08
N HIS A 5 4.91 14.20 2.65
CA HIS A 5 4.12 14.91 1.65
C HIS A 5 3.31 16.06 2.25
N GLN A 6 3.05 16.02 3.56
CA GLN A 6 2.33 17.08 4.29
C GLN A 6 3.26 17.91 5.18
N ASN A 7 4.57 17.64 5.15
CA ASN A 7 5.54 18.15 6.14
C ASN A 7 5.01 18.02 7.58
N ALA A 8 4.27 16.94 7.86
CA ALA A 8 3.70 16.70 9.17
C ALA A 8 4.79 16.20 10.12
N ARG A 9 4.73 16.62 11.39
CA ARG A 9 5.53 16.01 12.44
C ARG A 9 5.20 14.50 12.52
N PRO A 10 6.21 13.61 12.64
CA PRO A 10 5.96 12.18 12.83
C PRO A 10 5.04 11.94 14.02
N GLN A 11 4.14 10.96 13.86
CA GLN A 11 3.15 10.62 14.87
C GLN A 11 3.41 9.19 15.35
N SER A 12 3.52 9.02 16.66
CA SER A 12 3.67 7.71 17.31
C SER A 12 2.39 7.32 18.02
N LEU A 13 2.10 6.02 18.06
CA LEU A 13 1.07 5.49 18.94
C LEU A 13 1.54 5.59 20.39
N GLN A 14 0.58 5.67 21.31
CA GLN A 14 0.81 5.66 22.75
C GLN A 14 0.34 4.32 23.32
N ARG A 15 1.13 3.73 24.20
CA ARG A 15 0.77 2.49 24.90
C ARG A 15 -0.27 2.78 25.97
N LEU A 16 -1.34 2.00 26.01
CA LEU A 16 -2.34 2.07 27.08
C LEU A 16 -1.74 1.48 28.38
N PRO A 17 -1.76 2.21 29.51
CA PRO A 17 -1.19 1.73 30.77
C PRO A 17 -1.76 0.36 31.18
N GLY A 18 -0.86 -0.55 31.59
CA GLY A 18 -1.24 -1.89 32.05
C GLY A 18 -1.63 -2.89 30.96
N THR A 19 -1.53 -2.55 29.67
CA THR A 19 -1.89 -3.44 28.55
C THR A 19 -0.83 -3.44 27.46
N ASP A 20 -0.83 -4.42 26.57
CA ASP A 20 0.01 -4.45 25.36
C ASP A 20 -0.59 -3.66 24.18
N ALA A 21 -1.71 -2.98 24.39
CA ALA A 21 -2.38 -2.20 23.36
C ALA A 21 -1.72 -0.83 23.14
N TRP A 22 -1.63 -0.44 21.87
CA TRP A 22 -1.15 0.86 21.42
C TRP A 22 -2.27 1.57 20.67
N PHE A 23 -2.42 2.88 20.89
CA PHE A 23 -3.47 3.65 20.23
C PHE A 23 -2.98 5.01 19.73
N TRP A 24 -3.61 5.51 18.68
CA TRP A 24 -3.48 6.88 18.20
C TRP A 24 -4.81 7.30 17.58
N ARG A 25 -5.14 8.59 17.67
CA ARG A 25 -6.39 9.15 17.15
C ARG A 25 -6.12 10.37 16.30
N THR A 26 -6.88 10.49 15.21
CA THR A 26 -6.87 11.66 14.34
C THR A 26 -8.24 11.92 13.74
N THR A 27 -8.40 13.04 13.06
CA THR A 27 -9.61 13.43 12.33
C THR A 27 -9.34 13.41 10.83
N LEU A 28 -10.22 12.76 10.08
CA LEU A 28 -10.16 12.68 8.62
C LEU A 28 -11.42 13.26 8.00
N SER A 29 -11.29 13.82 6.79
CA SER A 29 -12.46 14.19 5.98
C SER A 29 -13.36 12.97 5.79
N PRO A 30 -14.71 13.11 5.83
CA PRO A 30 -15.61 11.97 5.59
C PRO A 30 -15.46 11.36 4.20
N THR A 31 -14.85 12.08 3.25
CA THR A 31 -14.55 11.64 1.89
C THR A 31 -13.16 11.05 1.72
N TRP A 32 -12.36 11.00 2.79
CA TRP A 32 -10.97 10.56 2.71
C TRP A 32 -10.86 9.05 2.45
N ARG A 33 -9.93 8.69 1.57
CA ARG A 33 -9.47 7.32 1.34
C ARG A 33 -7.95 7.33 1.22
N GLY A 34 -7.30 6.32 1.77
CA GLY A 34 -5.86 6.14 1.60
C GLY A 34 -5.35 4.84 2.19
N SER A 35 -4.03 4.66 2.08
CA SER A 35 -3.32 3.56 2.73
C SER A 35 -2.55 4.05 3.94
N TYR A 36 -2.41 3.20 4.95
CA TYR A 36 -1.55 3.41 6.11
C TYR A 36 -0.68 2.17 6.36
N CYS A 37 0.32 2.34 7.23
CA CYS A 37 1.14 1.25 7.75
C CYS A 37 1.59 1.61 9.17
N PHE A 38 1.93 0.61 9.95
CA PHE A 38 2.59 0.82 11.24
C PHE A 38 4.10 0.59 11.08
N ILE A 39 4.89 1.28 11.90
CA ILE A 39 6.33 1.08 11.94
C ILE A 39 6.76 0.92 13.41
N PRO A 40 6.66 -0.30 13.96
CA PRO A 40 7.20 -0.58 15.28
C PRO A 40 8.72 -0.32 15.29
N SER A 41 9.19 0.42 16.28
CA SER A 41 10.60 0.66 16.53
C SER A 41 10.85 0.60 18.03
N ASP A 42 11.98 0.00 18.40
CA ASP A 42 12.55 -0.04 19.76
C ASP A 42 13.51 1.14 20.02
N ARG A 43 13.69 2.01 19.02
CA ARG A 43 14.56 3.18 19.07
C ARG A 43 13.76 4.44 19.33
N ASP A 44 14.41 5.39 20.00
CA ASP A 44 13.90 6.75 20.24
C ASP A 44 14.62 7.82 19.39
N ASP A 45 15.63 7.43 18.61
CA ASP A 45 16.49 8.29 17.78
C ASP A 45 16.24 8.15 16.27
N ASP A 46 15.11 7.57 15.86
CA ASP A 46 14.79 7.36 14.43
C ASP A 46 14.65 8.68 13.65
N PHE A 47 14.27 9.77 14.34
CA PHE A 47 14.20 11.13 13.80
C PHE A 47 15.10 12.07 14.58
N SER A 48 15.67 13.07 13.90
CA SER A 48 16.35 14.17 14.58
C SER A 48 15.36 14.91 15.51
N PRO A 49 15.75 15.27 16.75
CA PRO A 49 14.91 16.07 17.65
C PRO A 49 14.40 17.37 17.00
N GLU A 50 15.17 17.94 16.07
CA GLU A 50 14.81 19.14 15.30
C GLU A 50 13.50 19.00 14.51
N VAL A 51 13.16 17.77 14.11
CA VAL A 51 11.90 17.48 13.41
C VAL A 51 10.68 17.73 14.31
N PHE A 52 10.84 17.65 15.63
CA PHE A 52 9.76 17.82 16.60
C PHE A 52 9.69 19.22 17.21
N SER A 53 10.77 20.00 17.14
CA SER A 53 10.81 21.35 17.72
C SER A 53 10.35 22.45 16.76
N ALA A 54 10.50 22.26 15.43
CA ALA A 54 10.14 23.26 14.43
C ALA A 54 8.62 23.27 14.12
N ASP A 55 8.05 24.47 13.92
CA ASP A 55 6.65 24.64 13.48
C ASP A 55 6.38 23.95 12.14
N ALA A 56 7.37 23.97 11.25
CA ALA A 56 7.41 23.18 10.02
C ALA A 56 8.72 22.37 10.00
N PRO A 57 8.66 21.03 10.10
CA PRO A 57 9.87 20.21 10.07
C PRO A 57 10.59 20.29 8.73
N ASP A 58 11.92 20.28 8.78
CA ASP A 58 12.76 20.21 7.58
C ASP A 58 12.45 18.92 6.80
N ARG A 59 12.13 19.07 5.52
CA ARG A 59 11.71 17.97 4.66
C ARG A 59 12.83 16.96 4.40
N ALA A 60 14.09 17.38 4.39
CA ALA A 60 15.25 16.49 4.26
C ALA A 60 15.41 15.63 5.52
N LEU A 61 15.31 16.22 6.71
CA LEU A 61 15.36 15.49 7.99
C LEU A 61 14.19 14.50 8.12
N LEU A 62 12.98 14.91 7.72
CA LEU A 62 11.82 14.01 7.66
C LEU A 62 12.09 12.82 6.75
N ARG A 63 12.58 13.06 5.53
CA ARG A 63 12.89 12.00 4.57
C ARG A 63 13.98 11.07 5.09
N GLU A 64 14.97 11.59 5.79
CA GLU A 64 16.03 10.78 6.38
C GLU A 64 15.47 9.82 7.44
N GLY A 65 14.65 10.31 8.38
CA GLY A 65 14.02 9.46 9.39
C GLY A 65 13.09 8.42 8.76
N TRP A 66 12.24 8.83 7.80
CA TRP A 66 11.38 7.88 7.08
C TRP A 66 12.17 6.84 6.29
N ARG A 67 13.33 7.18 5.73
CA ARG A 67 14.19 6.21 5.03
C ARG A 67 14.71 5.13 5.98
N LYS A 68 14.99 5.45 7.25
CA LYS A 68 15.41 4.48 8.29
C LYS A 68 14.24 3.57 8.73
N LEU A 69 13.02 4.11 8.73
CA LEU A 69 11.84 3.45 9.28
C LEU A 69 11.05 2.62 8.25
N LEU A 70 10.83 3.14 7.04
CA LEU A 70 9.97 2.49 6.03
C LEU A 70 10.34 1.05 5.67
N PRO A 71 11.62 0.61 5.70
CA PRO A 71 11.95 -0.81 5.50
C PRO A 71 11.34 -1.75 6.55
N ARG A 72 11.00 -1.23 7.75
CA ARG A 72 10.36 -1.95 8.87
C ARG A 72 8.84 -1.81 8.87
N ALA A 73 8.27 -1.09 7.90
CA ALA A 73 6.83 -0.85 7.85
C ALA A 73 6.04 -2.15 7.63
N ILE A 74 4.98 -2.31 8.40
CA ILE A 74 4.06 -3.44 8.34
C ILE A 74 2.65 -2.95 8.02
N ALA A 75 1.89 -3.80 7.34
CA ALA A 75 0.44 -3.65 7.26
C ALA A 75 -0.15 -3.83 8.67
N ASP A 76 -1.32 -3.25 8.91
CA ASP A 76 -2.11 -3.52 10.09
C ASP A 76 -2.50 -5.01 10.14
N PRO A 77 -2.03 -5.76 11.16
CA PRO A 77 -2.33 -7.19 11.28
C PRO A 77 -3.84 -7.48 11.44
N LEU A 78 -4.63 -6.50 11.89
CA LEU A 78 -6.06 -6.63 12.13
C LEU A 78 -6.90 -6.24 10.90
N ASN A 79 -6.30 -5.62 9.88
CA ASN A 79 -7.00 -5.17 8.71
C ASN A 79 -6.89 -6.19 7.55
N PRO A 80 -7.99 -6.87 7.18
CA PRO A 80 -7.96 -7.86 6.09
C PRO A 80 -7.74 -7.23 4.71
N HIS A 81 -7.88 -5.90 4.58
CA HIS A 81 -7.67 -5.15 3.35
C HIS A 81 -6.23 -4.63 3.26
N SER A 82 -5.29 -5.56 3.12
CA SER A 82 -3.86 -5.28 3.12
C SER A 82 -3.15 -5.84 1.88
N TRP A 83 -2.11 -5.15 1.40
CA TRP A 83 -1.31 -5.56 0.25
C TRP A 83 0.15 -5.10 0.39
N ARG A 84 1.02 -5.58 -0.52
CA ARG A 84 2.38 -5.05 -0.65
C ARG A 84 2.35 -3.80 -1.52
N GLY A 85 2.70 -2.65 -0.94
CA GLY A 85 2.80 -1.39 -1.67
C GLY A 85 3.97 -1.37 -2.65
N GLY A 86 4.00 -0.36 -3.53
CA GLY A 86 5.04 -0.22 -4.56
C GLY A 86 6.47 -0.06 -4.02
N ARG A 87 6.62 0.28 -2.73
CA ARG A 87 7.92 0.37 -2.03
C ARG A 87 8.34 -0.94 -1.34
N GLY A 88 7.61 -2.03 -1.54
CA GLY A 88 7.95 -3.37 -1.06
C GLY A 88 7.47 -3.73 0.35
N HIS A 89 7.04 -2.75 1.15
CA HIS A 89 6.49 -2.96 2.49
C HIS A 89 4.97 -3.16 2.46
N GLY A 90 4.43 -3.74 3.55
CA GLY A 90 2.99 -3.92 3.73
C GLY A 90 2.29 -2.60 4.00
N VAL A 91 1.07 -2.46 3.48
CA VAL A 91 0.15 -1.36 3.76
C VAL A 91 -1.27 -1.90 3.90
N SER A 92 -2.13 -1.14 4.55
CA SER A 92 -3.55 -1.44 4.76
C SER A 92 -4.42 -0.28 4.28
N ALA A 93 -5.60 -0.59 3.74
CA ALA A 93 -6.56 0.40 3.28
C ALA A 93 -7.36 0.97 4.46
N LEU A 94 -7.64 2.26 4.39
CA LEU A 94 -8.62 2.94 5.23
C LEU A 94 -9.51 3.81 4.35
N GLU A 95 -10.81 3.63 4.46
CA GLU A 95 -11.81 4.40 3.72
C GLU A 95 -12.83 4.97 4.70
N MET A 96 -13.10 6.26 4.57
CA MET A 96 -14.16 6.92 5.34
C MET A 96 -15.54 6.66 4.69
N PRO A 97 -16.65 6.71 5.45
CA PRO A 97 -17.96 6.29 4.96
C PRO A 97 -18.49 7.03 3.73
N GLN A 98 -18.00 8.24 3.45
CA GLN A 98 -18.39 9.04 2.27
C GLN A 98 -17.27 9.12 1.23
N ALA A 99 -16.26 8.23 1.30
CA ALA A 99 -15.24 8.14 0.27
C ALA A 99 -15.92 7.85 -1.10
N PRO A 100 -15.55 8.56 -2.19
CA PRO A 100 -16.17 8.35 -3.49
C PRO A 100 -16.11 6.89 -3.95
N ALA A 101 -17.13 6.41 -4.67
CA ALA A 101 -17.10 5.05 -5.23
C ALA A 101 -15.87 4.84 -6.14
N GLN A 102 -15.37 3.60 -6.19
CA GLN A 102 -14.32 3.19 -7.13
C GLN A 102 -14.92 2.17 -8.10
N PRO A 103 -15.50 2.61 -9.23
CA PRO A 103 -16.12 1.70 -10.19
C PRO A 103 -15.16 0.56 -10.59
N GLY A 104 -15.64 -0.67 -10.49
CA GLY A 104 -14.86 -1.88 -10.78
C GLY A 104 -14.01 -2.42 -9.62
N TRP A 105 -13.96 -1.74 -8.48
CA TRP A 105 -13.30 -2.23 -7.24
C TRP A 105 -14.28 -2.70 -6.17
N ASP A 106 -15.58 -2.44 -6.34
CA ASP A 106 -16.62 -3.10 -5.56
C ASP A 106 -16.48 -4.62 -5.70
N ARG A 107 -16.92 -5.41 -4.71
CA ARG A 107 -16.85 -6.88 -4.76
C ARG A 107 -17.68 -7.40 -5.94
N LEU A 108 -17.06 -7.47 -7.11
CA LEU A 108 -17.56 -8.17 -8.27
C LEU A 108 -17.48 -9.66 -7.94
N ASN A 109 -18.67 -10.24 -7.77
CA ASN A 109 -18.84 -11.68 -7.55
C ASN A 109 -18.78 -12.47 -8.88
N GLU A 110 -18.50 -11.77 -9.99
CA GLU A 110 -18.43 -12.37 -11.32
C GLU A 110 -17.05 -12.97 -11.59
N ALA A 111 -17.04 -14.19 -12.13
CA ALA A 111 -15.82 -14.85 -12.55
C ALA A 111 -15.25 -14.14 -13.78
N HIS A 112 -14.25 -13.28 -13.57
CA HIS A 112 -13.47 -12.70 -14.66
C HIS A 112 -12.52 -13.76 -15.27
N PRO A 113 -12.32 -13.76 -16.61
CA PRO A 113 -11.37 -14.66 -17.23
C PRO A 113 -9.95 -14.40 -16.70
N PRO A 114 -9.13 -15.43 -16.48
CA PRO A 114 -7.77 -15.23 -15.99
C PRO A 114 -6.92 -14.51 -17.05
N ALA A 115 -6.06 -13.59 -16.61
CA ALA A 115 -5.08 -12.99 -17.50
C ALA A 115 -4.00 -14.01 -17.89
N ARG A 116 -3.54 -13.96 -19.14
CA ARG A 116 -2.46 -14.80 -19.66
C ARG A 116 -1.12 -14.13 -19.38
N CYS A 117 -0.21 -14.84 -18.73
CA CYS A 117 1.18 -14.39 -18.53
C CYS A 117 2.08 -14.95 -19.64
N LEU A 118 2.91 -14.10 -20.23
CA LEU A 118 3.94 -14.50 -21.18
C LEU A 118 5.30 -13.88 -20.84
N GLU A 119 6.37 -14.53 -21.26
CA GLU A 119 7.72 -13.98 -21.23
C GLU A 119 7.99 -13.26 -22.56
N TRP A 120 8.22 -11.95 -22.50
CA TRP A 120 8.62 -11.15 -23.65
C TRP A 120 10.12 -10.91 -23.61
N ARG A 121 10.82 -11.38 -24.65
CA ARG A 121 12.26 -11.14 -24.87
C ARG A 121 12.43 -10.02 -25.88
N SER A 122 13.07 -8.93 -25.47
CA SER A 122 13.28 -7.76 -26.31
C SER A 122 14.71 -7.73 -26.83
N ALA A 123 14.90 -7.96 -28.13
CA ALA A 123 16.21 -7.82 -28.78
C ALA A 123 16.74 -6.38 -28.65
N ARG A 124 15.85 -5.38 -28.78
CA ARG A 124 16.21 -3.96 -28.67
C ARG A 124 16.71 -3.56 -27.28
N LEU A 125 16.15 -4.16 -26.22
CA LEU A 125 16.51 -3.84 -24.84
C LEU A 125 17.53 -4.81 -24.23
N GLY A 126 17.85 -5.90 -24.92
CA GLY A 126 18.76 -6.94 -24.42
C GLY A 126 18.26 -7.61 -23.13
N ASN A 127 16.95 -7.60 -22.86
CA ASN A 127 16.38 -8.16 -21.63
C ASN A 127 15.07 -8.91 -21.89
N HIS A 128 14.57 -9.58 -20.85
CA HIS A 128 13.27 -10.24 -20.85
C HIS A 128 12.42 -9.73 -19.68
N ARG A 129 11.09 -9.74 -19.87
CA ARG A 129 10.14 -9.36 -18.83
C ARG A 129 8.84 -10.15 -18.96
N ARG A 130 8.13 -10.29 -17.85
CA ARG A 130 6.75 -10.78 -17.87
C ARG A 130 5.81 -9.71 -18.40
N VAL A 131 4.88 -10.13 -19.24
CA VAL A 131 3.76 -9.35 -19.75
C VAL A 131 2.48 -10.13 -19.44
N TRP A 132 1.44 -9.43 -19.03
CA TRP A 132 0.12 -10.01 -18.80
C TRP A 132 -0.85 -9.45 -19.83
N ILE A 133 -1.62 -10.34 -20.45
CA ILE A 133 -2.67 -10.00 -21.40
C ILE A 133 -4.00 -10.38 -20.75
N TYR A 134 -4.85 -9.38 -20.54
CA TYR A 134 -6.22 -9.58 -20.10
C TYR A 134 -7.16 -9.20 -21.24
N THR A 135 -8.14 -10.05 -21.50
CA THR A 135 -9.16 -9.84 -22.53
C THR A 135 -10.52 -9.87 -21.85
N PRO A 136 -11.22 -8.73 -21.75
CA PRO A 136 -12.52 -8.67 -21.07
C PRO A 136 -13.60 -9.32 -21.94
N GLY A 137 -13.86 -10.61 -21.73
CA GLY A 137 -14.95 -11.36 -22.38
C GLY A 137 -14.94 -11.34 -23.92
N GLU A 138 -15.96 -11.95 -24.53
CA GLU A 138 -16.10 -12.05 -26.00
C GLU A 138 -17.16 -11.11 -26.60
N ALA A 139 -17.74 -10.22 -25.79
CA ALA A 139 -18.90 -9.41 -26.19
C ALA A 139 -18.61 -8.30 -27.23
N VAL A 140 -17.32 -8.03 -27.53
CA VAL A 140 -16.89 -7.01 -28.49
C VAL A 140 -16.12 -7.66 -29.63
N ASP A 141 -16.30 -7.21 -30.87
CA ASP A 141 -15.53 -7.71 -32.02
C ASP A 141 -14.01 -7.57 -31.79
N PRO A 142 -13.22 -8.67 -31.86
CA PRO A 142 -11.77 -8.65 -31.68
C PRO A 142 -11.02 -7.59 -32.50
N GLN A 143 -11.50 -7.23 -33.69
CA GLN A 143 -10.82 -6.26 -34.56
C GLN A 143 -11.00 -4.80 -34.12
N THR A 144 -12.04 -4.51 -33.33
CA THR A 144 -12.37 -3.16 -32.87
C THR A 144 -12.11 -2.96 -31.37
N ARG A 145 -11.62 -3.98 -30.67
CA ARG A 145 -11.30 -3.91 -29.24
C ARG A 145 -10.18 -2.87 -28.99
N PRO A 146 -10.38 -1.90 -28.07
CA PRO A 146 -9.33 -0.96 -27.71
C PRO A 146 -8.19 -1.66 -26.96
N LEU A 147 -6.95 -1.26 -27.24
CA LEU A 147 -5.76 -1.72 -26.52
C LEU A 147 -5.34 -0.68 -25.47
N ALA A 148 -5.23 -1.11 -24.21
CA ALA A 148 -4.64 -0.34 -23.13
C ALA A 148 -3.30 -0.95 -22.68
N ILE A 149 -2.23 -0.15 -22.67
CA ILE A 149 -0.89 -0.57 -22.22
C ILE A 149 -0.57 0.12 -20.89
N LEU A 150 -0.30 -0.67 -19.85
CA LEU A 150 -0.04 -0.16 -18.50
C LEU A 150 1.35 -0.63 -18.00
N PRO A 151 2.09 0.25 -17.28
CA PRO A 151 3.33 -0.17 -16.61
C PRO A 151 3.01 -0.94 -15.32
N GLY A 152 3.55 -2.15 -15.17
CA GLY A 152 3.58 -2.84 -13.88
C GLY A 152 3.37 -4.35 -13.96
N ARG A 153 3.36 -4.98 -12.77
CA ARG A 153 2.72 -6.27 -12.57
C ARG A 153 1.23 -6.01 -12.35
N PRO A 154 0.32 -6.77 -12.92
CA PRO A 154 -1.10 -6.52 -12.70
C PRO A 154 -1.46 -6.85 -11.25
N VAL A 155 -2.36 -6.05 -10.68
CA VAL A 155 -3.03 -6.36 -9.41
C VAL A 155 -4.17 -7.33 -9.75
N LEU A 156 -3.83 -8.55 -10.12
CA LEU A 156 -4.84 -9.60 -10.32
C LEU A 156 -5.26 -10.10 -8.95
N GLY A 157 -6.57 -10.09 -8.70
CA GLY A 157 -7.15 -10.51 -7.43
C GLY A 157 -6.64 -11.89 -6.97
N ARG A 158 -6.27 -11.94 -5.68
CA ARG A 158 -5.89 -13.12 -4.89
C ARG A 158 -4.93 -14.11 -5.55
N GLU A 159 -3.63 -13.85 -5.39
CA GLU A 159 -2.75 -14.95 -4.97
C GLU A 159 -3.08 -15.22 -3.50
N HIS A 160 -3.75 -16.34 -3.22
CA HIS A 160 -3.79 -16.93 -1.89
C HIS A 160 -2.36 -17.27 -1.47
N ALA A 161 -1.66 -16.31 -0.85
CA ALA A 161 -0.46 -16.61 -0.07
C ALA A 161 -0.93 -17.25 1.24
N GLY A 162 -1.19 -18.56 1.19
CA GLY A 162 -1.31 -19.40 2.38
C GLY A 162 -0.02 -19.32 3.17
N GLY A 163 -0.02 -18.49 4.21
CA GLY A 163 1.08 -18.31 5.13
C GLY A 163 0.55 -18.27 6.55
N GLY A 164 -0.08 -19.37 6.99
CA GLY A 164 -0.41 -19.57 8.40
C GLY A 164 0.89 -19.57 9.21
N ARG A 165 1.17 -18.48 9.92
CA ARG A 165 2.12 -18.50 11.03
C ARG A 165 1.31 -18.67 12.30
N ARG A 166 1.41 -19.86 12.87
CA ARG A 166 1.13 -20.08 14.29
C ARG A 166 2.12 -19.23 15.09
N TRP A 167 1.62 -18.43 16.02
CA TRP A 167 2.44 -17.89 17.09
C TRP A 167 2.66 -18.99 18.14
N PRO A 168 3.89 -19.22 18.63
CA PRO A 168 4.11 -20.03 19.82
C PRO A 168 3.58 -19.27 21.06
N PRO A 169 3.32 -19.97 22.18
CA PRO A 169 2.61 -19.43 23.35
C PRO A 169 3.31 -18.24 24.01
#